data_AF-A0A7C7LEG4-F1
#
_entry.id   AF-A0A7C7LEG4-F1
#
_cell.length_a   1.000
_cell.length_b   1.000
_cell.length_c   1.000
_cell.angle_alpha   90.00
_cell.angle_beta   90.00
_cell.angle_gamma   90.00
#
_symmetry.space_group_name_H-M   'P 1'
#
loop_
_entity.id
_entity.type
_entity.pdbx_description
1 polymer ?
#
loop_
_entity_poly.entity_id
_entity_poly.type
_entity_poly.pdbx_seq_one_letter_code
_entity_poly.pdbx_strand_id
1 'polypeptide(L)'
;MVKWIQISLRADEGWSDNRIVEALGVGLSTAERTHRKFVELGLEGAITNHQPRHKYPRKLNRQAEVHLIALVCGLLQKGMCVEA
;
A
#
# COMPACT_ATOMS: atom_id res chain seq x y z
N MET A 1 2.55 5.67 3.77
CA MET A 1 2.18 5.56 5.20
C MET A 1 2.69 6.76 6.00
N VAL A 2 4.00 7.05 5.99
CA VAL A 2 4.61 8.17 6.76
C VAL A 2 4.05 9.56 6.39
N LYS A 3 3.86 9.83 5.10
CA LYS A 3 3.42 11.16 4.64
C LYS A 3 2.04 11.58 5.17
N TRP A 4 1.13 10.65 5.49
CA TRP A 4 -0.21 11.01 5.99
C TRP A 4 -0.17 11.52 7.42
N ILE A 5 0.62 10.89 8.28
CA ILE A 5 0.87 11.35 9.64
C ILE A 5 1.49 12.75 9.60
N GLN A 6 2.45 12.97 8.69
CA GLN A 6 3.07 14.27 8.51
C GLN A 6 2.07 15.34 8.04
N ILE A 7 1.17 15.02 7.10
CA ILE A 7 0.11 15.94 6.67
C ILE A 7 -0.78 16.32 7.85
N SER A 8 -1.27 15.35 8.62
CA SER A 8 -2.13 15.61 9.78
C SER A 8 -1.44 16.45 10.86
N LEU A 9 -0.18 16.17 11.18
CA LEU A 9 0.58 16.96 12.16
C LEU A 9 0.78 18.41 11.69
N ARG A 10 1.10 18.64 10.41
CA ARG A 10 1.25 20.01 9.88
C ARG A 10 -0.09 20.75 9.79
N ALA A 11 -1.18 20.05 9.49
CA ALA A 11 -2.51 20.61 9.51
C ALA A 11 -2.93 21.04 10.94
N ASP A 12 -2.61 20.24 11.95
CA ASP A 12 -2.81 20.58 13.37
C ASP A 12 -1.99 21.81 13.80
N GLU A 13 -0.78 21.96 13.26
CA GLU A 13 0.05 23.18 13.39
C GLU A 13 -0.50 24.39 12.59
N GLY A 14 -1.64 24.27 11.93
CA GLY A 14 -2.31 25.36 11.19
C GLY A 14 -1.73 25.65 9.80
N TRP A 15 -1.00 24.71 9.19
CA TRP A 15 -0.45 24.90 7.85
C TRP A 15 -1.55 24.79 6.79
N SER A 16 -1.42 25.57 5.72
CA SER A 16 -2.26 25.43 4.53
C SER A 16 -1.81 24.25 3.65
N ASP A 17 -2.76 23.66 2.93
CA ASP A 17 -2.50 22.49 2.07
C ASP A 17 -1.41 22.75 1.03
N ASN A 18 -1.35 23.97 0.47
CA ASN A 18 -0.29 24.37 -0.46
C ASN A 18 1.12 24.29 0.17
N ARG A 19 1.25 24.73 1.43
CA ARG A 19 2.53 24.67 2.16
C ARG A 19 2.91 23.23 2.49
N ILE A 20 1.92 22.39 2.80
CA ILE A 20 2.13 20.96 3.05
C ILE A 20 2.56 20.23 1.78
N VAL A 21 1.95 20.56 0.63
CA VAL A 21 2.30 20.03 -0.70
C VAL A 21 3.75 20.33 -1.04
N GLU A 22 4.18 21.58 -0.86
CA GLU A 22 5.55 22.02 -1.11
C GLU A 22 6.54 21.30 -0.19
N ALA A 23 6.26 21.24 1.11
CA ALA A 23 7.16 20.66 2.10
C ALA A 23 7.29 19.13 2.00
N LEU A 24 6.21 18.42 1.64
CA LEU A 24 6.18 16.95 1.63
C LEU A 24 6.27 16.34 0.22
N GLY A 25 6.22 17.16 -0.83
CA GLY A 25 6.19 16.70 -2.22
C GLY A 25 5.04 15.71 -2.46
N VAL A 26 3.83 16.09 -2.03
CA VAL A 26 2.58 15.32 -2.26
C VAL A 26 1.68 16.07 -3.22
N GLY A 27 0.79 15.36 -3.93
CA GLY A 27 -0.22 16.04 -4.74
C GLY A 27 -1.23 16.79 -3.87
N LEU A 28 -1.70 17.95 -4.33
CA LEU A 28 -2.71 18.77 -3.64
C LEU A 28 -3.94 17.96 -3.25
N SER A 29 -4.49 17.18 -4.18
CA SER A 29 -5.65 16.31 -3.93
C SER A 29 -5.41 15.26 -2.83
N THR A 30 -4.15 14.87 -2.58
CA THR A 30 -3.80 13.97 -1.48
C THR A 30 -3.76 14.72 -0.16
N ALA A 31 -3.15 15.90 -0.13
CA ALA A 31 -3.13 16.78 1.04
C ALA A 31 -4.56 17.12 1.50
N GLU A 32 -5.39 17.63 0.60
CA GLU A 32 -6.79 18.00 0.87
C GLU A 32 -7.63 16.82 1.38
N ARG A 33 -7.49 15.64 0.76
CA ARG A 33 -8.24 14.44 1.20
C ARG A 33 -7.83 13.99 2.59
N THR A 34 -6.54 14.01 2.90
CA THR A 34 -6.04 13.62 4.22
C THR A 34 -6.40 14.68 5.27
N HIS A 35 -6.27 15.96 4.94
CA HIS A 35 -6.63 17.06 5.83
C HIS A 35 -8.13 17.05 6.16
N ARG A 36 -9.00 16.91 5.16
CA ARG A 36 -10.44 16.74 5.38
C ARG A 36 -10.75 15.55 6.29
N LYS A 37 -10.13 14.38 6.06
CA LYS A 37 -10.33 13.21 6.93
C LYS A 37 -9.88 13.46 8.37
N PHE A 38 -8.77 14.19 8.54
CA PHE A 38 -8.29 14.58 9.86
C PHE A 38 -9.29 15.50 10.57
N VAL A 39 -9.85 16.49 9.87
CA VAL A 39 -10.86 17.40 10.43
C VAL A 39 -12.16 16.65 10.76
N GLU A 40 -12.60 15.74 9.89
CA GLU A 40 -13.88 15.02 10.03
C GLU A 40 -13.82 13.86 11.04
N LEU A 41 -12.70 13.15 11.12
CA LEU A 41 -12.59 11.86 11.83
C LEU A 41 -11.43 11.83 12.85
N GLY A 42 -10.72 12.94 13.04
CA GLY A 42 -9.54 13.04 13.89
C GLY A 42 -8.34 12.26 13.36
N LEU A 43 -7.29 12.19 14.19
CA LEU A 43 -6.03 11.51 13.84
C LEU A 43 -6.26 10.04 13.48
N GLU A 44 -7.02 9.32 14.31
CA GLU A 44 -7.30 7.90 14.11
C GLU A 44 -7.99 7.64 12.76
N GLY A 45 -8.98 8.46 12.39
CA GLY A 45 -9.65 8.32 11.10
C GLY A 45 -8.79 8.70 9.90
N ALA A 46 -7.82 9.61 10.08
CA ALA A 46 -6.86 9.98 9.03
C ALA A 46 -5.77 8.91 8.81
N ILE A 47 -5.31 8.25 9.88
CA ILE A 47 -4.27 7.21 9.81
C ILE A 47 -4.84 5.81 9.52
N THR A 48 -6.12 5.58 9.82
CA THR A 48 -6.78 4.30 9.54
C THR A 48 -6.80 4.07 8.04
N ASN A 49 -5.99 3.10 7.61
CA ASN A 49 -5.87 2.72 6.22
C ASN A 49 -7.23 2.26 5.69
N HIS A 50 -7.64 2.78 4.53
CA HIS A 50 -8.66 2.12 3.75
C HIS A 50 -8.04 0.80 3.30
N GLN A 51 -8.40 -0.31 3.94
CA GLN A 51 -7.91 -1.63 3.52
C GLN A 51 -8.07 -1.72 2.00
N PRO A 52 -7.04 -2.16 1.26
CA PRO A 52 -7.14 -2.32 -0.18
C PRO A 52 -8.42 -3.08 -0.47
N ARG A 53 -9.38 -2.44 -1.18
CA ARG A 53 -10.67 -3.07 -1.50
C ARG A 53 -10.47 -4.41 -2.23
N HIS A 54 -9.34 -4.54 -2.92
CA HIS A 54 -8.92 -5.76 -3.58
C HIS A 54 -7.84 -6.49 -2.77
N LYS A 55 -8.20 -7.63 -2.19
CA LYS A 55 -7.24 -8.69 -1.85
C LYS A 55 -7.13 -9.58 -3.08
N TYR A 56 -6.01 -9.49 -3.81
CA TYR A 56 -5.76 -10.44 -4.89
C TYR A 56 -5.57 -11.83 -4.28
N PRO A 57 -6.26 -12.87 -4.77
CA PRO A 57 -5.93 -14.23 -4.39
C PRO A 57 -4.48 -14.51 -4.80
N ARG A 58 -3.81 -15.42 -4.07
CA ARG A 58 -2.47 -15.87 -4.46
C ARG A 58 -2.54 -16.41 -5.89
N LYS A 59 -1.68 -15.89 -6.77
CA LYS A 59 -1.64 -16.31 -8.18
C LYS A 59 -1.12 -17.73 -8.36
N LEU A 60 -0.27 -18.18 -7.45
CA LEU A 60 0.32 -19.51 -7.45
C LEU A 60 -0.18 -20.27 -6.24
N ASN A 61 -0.55 -21.54 -6.45
CA ASN A 61 -0.72 -22.50 -5.38
C ASN A 61 0.66 -23.07 -4.99
N ARG A 62 0.75 -23.79 -3.87
CA ARG A 62 2.02 -24.33 -3.36
C ARG A 62 2.73 -25.22 -4.40
N GLN A 63 1.98 -26.00 -5.18
CA GLN A 63 2.55 -26.89 -6.18
C GLN A 63 3.21 -26.10 -7.33
N ALA A 64 2.57 -25.02 -7.77
CA ALA A 64 3.14 -24.12 -8.77
C ALA A 64 4.35 -23.33 -8.22
N GLU A 65 4.36 -22.98 -6.94
CA GLU A 65 5.54 -22.39 -6.28
C GLU A 65 6.72 -23.38 -6.25
N VAL A 66 6.50 -24.63 -5.86
CA VAL A 66 7.52 -25.69 -5.87
C VAL A 66 8.04 -25.94 -7.28
N HIS A 67 7.14 -25.99 -8.27
CA HIS A 67 7.51 -26.13 -9.67
C HIS A 67 8.38 -24.96 -10.15
N LEU A 68 8.01 -23.72 -9.82
CA LEU A 68 8.78 -22.53 -10.17
C LEU A 68 10.17 -22.55 -9.52
N ILE A 69 10.26 -22.92 -8.24
CA ILE A 69 11.53 -23.04 -7.52
C ILE A 69 12.42 -24.11 -8.17
N ALA A 70 11.85 -25.27 -8.50
CA ALA A 70 12.60 -26.34 -9.15
C ALA A 70 13.07 -25.96 -10.57
N LEU A 71 12.29 -25.16 -11.32
CA LEU A 71 12.71 -24.62 -12.62
C LEU A 71 13.90 -23.67 -12.47
N VAL A 72 13.83 -22.72 -11.53
CA VAL A 72 14.88 -21.73 -11.30
C VAL A 72 16.16 -22.39 -10.78
N CYS A 73 16.03 -23.38 -9.90
CA CYS A 73 17.18 -24.12 -9.36
C CYS A 73 17.73 -25.19 -10.32
N GLY A 74 17.16 -25.34 -11.53
CA GLY A 74 17.57 -26.39 -12.48
C GLY A 74 17.34 -27.81 -11.99
N LEU A 75 16.53 -27.98 -10.94
CA LEU A 75 16.22 -29.27 -10.30
C LEU A 75 15.11 -30.02 -11.04
N LEU A 76 14.42 -29.35 -11.96
CA LEU A 76 13.40 -29.95 -12.81
C LEU A 76 14.05 -30.59 -14.03
N GLN A 77 14.19 -31.92 -13.99
CA GLN A 77 14.36 -32.69 -15.22
C GLN A 77 13.06 -32.57 -16.04
N LYS A 78 13.21 -32.11 -17.28
CA LYS A 78 12.14 -31.92 -18.26
C LYS A 78 11.15 -33.11 -18.23
N GLY A 79 9.90 -32.86 -17.83
CA GLY A 79 8.77 -33.68 -18.23
C GLY A 79 8.22 -34.74 -17.26
N MET A 80 8.10 -34.46 -15.96
CA MET A 80 7.22 -35.30 -15.11
C MET A 80 5.87 -34.62 -14.89
N CYS A 81 4.86 -35.10 -15.61
CA CYS A 81 3.46 -34.97 -15.22
C CYS A 81 3.30 -35.58 -13.83
N VAL A 82 3.01 -34.76 -12.82
CA VAL A 82 2.56 -35.27 -11.53
C VAL A 82 1.04 -35.28 -11.60
N GLU A 83 0.48 -36.43 -11.98
CA GLU A 83 -0.94 -36.72 -11.83
C GLU A 83 -1.31 -36.94 -10.35
N ALA A 84 -2.54 -36.53 -10.04
CA ALA A 84 -3.36 -36.75 -8.84
C ALA A 84 -2.89 -36.10 -7.53
#